data_AF-A0A016TKR8-F1
#
_entry.id   AF-A0A016TKR8-F1
#
_cell.length_a   1.000
_cell.length_b   1.000
_cell.length_c   1.000
_cell.angle_alpha   90.00
_cell.angle_beta   90.00
_cell.angle_gamma   90.00
#
_symmetry.space_group_name_H-M   'P 1'
#
loop_
_entity.id
_entity.type
_entity.pdbx_description
1 polymer ?
#
loop_
_entity_poly.entity_id
_entity_poly.type
_entity_poly.pdbx_seq_one_letter_code
_entity_poly.pdbx_strand_id
1 'polypeptide(L)'
;MIKLSLIAVAVASLLPALGEGKPVVFVPPQCLPSGHLDRNTIESGVITPINERRLKLPKGEQKNGLDGGLLPPATNMTLLTLIDRPIMNLS
;
A
#
# COMPACT_ATOMS: atom_id res chain seq x y z
N MET A 1 -25.33 21.71 -19.92
CA MET A 1 -25.74 20.35 -19.47
C MET A 1 -24.69 19.29 -19.79
N ILE A 2 -24.23 19.16 -21.04
CA ILE A 2 -23.24 18.14 -21.47
C ILE A 2 -21.95 18.10 -20.64
N LYS A 3 -21.41 19.26 -20.22
CA LYS A 3 -20.18 19.34 -19.40
C LYS A 3 -20.31 18.68 -18.02
N LEU A 4 -21.46 18.82 -17.35
CA LEU A 4 -21.70 18.23 -16.03
C LEU A 4 -21.85 16.70 -16.13
N SER A 5 -22.50 16.24 -17.20
CA SER A 5 -22.66 14.82 -17.50
C SER A 5 -21.32 14.10 -17.72
N LEU A 6 -20.38 14.74 -18.42
CA LEU A 6 -19.03 14.19 -18.67
C LEU A 6 -18.21 14.03 -17.39
N ILE A 7 -18.27 15.01 -16.49
CA ILE A 7 -17.56 14.92 -15.20
C ILE A 7 -18.16 13.80 -14.34
N ALA A 8 -19.48 13.70 -14.27
CA ALA A 8 -20.15 12.64 -13.50
C ALA A 8 -19.81 11.24 -14.03
N VAL A 9 -19.77 11.06 -15.36
CA VAL A 9 -19.38 9.79 -15.99
C VAL A 9 -17.91 9.46 -15.73
N ALA A 10 -17.01 10.44 -15.86
CA ALA A 10 -15.59 10.25 -15.57
C ALA A 10 -15.36 9.87 -14.10
N VAL A 11 -16.02 10.56 -13.17
CA VAL A 11 -15.96 10.28 -11.73
C VAL A 11 -16.50 8.88 -11.44
N ALA A 12 -17.67 8.51 -11.98
CA ALA A 12 -18.24 7.18 -11.79
C ALA A 12 -17.39 6.04 -12.38
N SER A 13 -16.64 6.28 -13.46
CA SER A 13 -15.76 5.27 -14.07
C SER A 13 -14.37 5.18 -13.42
N LEU A 14 -13.85 6.30 -12.91
CA LEU A 14 -12.54 6.40 -12.25
C LEU A 14 -12.60 6.07 -10.76
N LEU A 15 -13.73 6.25 -10.07
CA LEU A 15 -13.79 5.93 -8.63
C LEU A 15 -13.60 4.46 -8.28
N PRO A 16 -14.25 3.49 -8.96
CA PRO A 16 -14.05 2.07 -8.66
C PRO A 16 -12.60 1.66 -8.89
N ALA A 17 -12.04 2.17 -9.97
CA ALA A 17 -10.66 2.07 -10.37
C ALA A 17 -9.62 2.59 -9.36
N LEU A 18 -9.81 3.81 -8.85
CA LEU A 18 -8.94 4.41 -7.84
C LEU A 18 -9.20 3.85 -6.43
N GLY A 19 -10.43 3.39 -6.17
CA GLY A 19 -10.88 2.93 -4.85
C GLY A 19 -10.64 1.45 -4.57
N GLU A 20 -10.66 0.60 -5.60
CA GLU A 20 -10.36 -0.84 -5.50
C GLU A 20 -8.86 -1.12 -5.53
N GLY A 21 -8.04 -0.10 -5.76
CA GLY A 21 -6.59 -0.23 -5.80
C GLY A 21 -6.13 -1.25 -6.84
N LYS A 22 -6.88 -1.46 -7.93
CA LYS A 22 -6.50 -2.29 -9.07
C LYS A 22 -5.58 -1.47 -9.99
N PRO A 23 -4.26 -1.47 -9.76
CA PRO A 23 -3.35 -0.54 -10.44
C PRO A 23 -3.24 -0.91 -11.93
N VAL A 24 -3.45 -2.20 -12.21
CA VAL A 24 -3.41 -2.84 -13.53
C VAL A 24 -4.33 -2.16 -14.55
N VAL A 25 -5.44 -1.57 -14.12
CA VAL A 25 -6.45 -1.03 -15.05
C VAL A 25 -6.12 0.40 -15.49
N PHE A 26 -5.34 1.17 -14.72
CA PHE A 26 -5.12 2.61 -14.97
C PHE A 26 -3.69 2.99 -15.30
N VAL A 27 -2.72 2.24 -14.79
CA VAL A 27 -1.30 2.53 -15.01
C VAL A 27 -0.58 1.22 -15.32
N PRO A 28 -0.18 0.98 -16.58
CA PRO A 28 0.67 -0.14 -16.90
C PRO A 28 2.02 0.01 -16.16
N PRO A 29 2.64 -1.08 -15.72
CA PRO A 29 3.96 -1.04 -15.13
C PRO A 29 4.94 -0.50 -16.16
N GLN A 30 5.98 0.18 -15.70
CA GLN A 30 7.00 0.73 -16.59
C GLN A 30 7.77 -0.36 -17.36
N CYS A 31 7.74 -1.61 -16.86
CA CYS A 31 8.47 -2.74 -17.39
C CYS A 31 7.56 -3.75 -18.11
N LEU A 32 6.90 -3.36 -19.20
CA LEU A 32 6.02 -4.28 -19.96
C LEU A 32 6.82 -5.38 -20.69
N PRO A 33 6.26 -6.62 -20.82
CA PRO A 33 4.92 -7.04 -20.41
C PRO A 33 4.83 -7.50 -18.94
N SER A 34 5.89 -7.37 -18.16
CA SER A 34 5.99 -7.82 -16.76
C SER A 34 5.90 -6.63 -15.78
N GLY A 35 6.35 -6.78 -14.53
CA GLY A 35 6.42 -5.68 -13.57
C GLY A 35 5.16 -5.43 -12.73
N HIS A 36 4.09 -6.20 -12.93
CA HIS A 36 3.01 -6.28 -11.94
C HIS A 36 3.48 -7.08 -10.73
N LEU A 37 3.23 -6.54 -9.53
CA LEU A 37 3.42 -7.28 -8.28
C LEU A 37 2.09 -7.90 -7.88
N ASP A 38 2.04 -9.22 -7.80
CA ASP A 38 0.91 -9.91 -7.21
C ASP A 38 0.89 -9.73 -5.68
N ARG A 39 -0.25 -10.07 -5.08
CA ARG A 39 -0.47 -9.94 -3.64
C ARG A 39 0.60 -10.63 -2.81
N ASN A 40 0.97 -11.86 -3.14
CA ASN A 40 1.92 -12.65 -2.36
C ASN A 40 3.30 -12.01 -2.45
N THR A 41 3.67 -11.51 -3.62
CA THR A 41 4.92 -10.76 -3.82
C THR A 41 4.96 -9.50 -2.95
N ILE A 42 3.85 -8.76 -2.82
CA ILE A 42 3.79 -7.58 -1.95
C ILE A 42 3.84 -7.97 -0.47
N GLU A 43 3.04 -8.95 -0.05
CA GLU A 43 2.97 -9.37 1.34
C GLU A 43 4.31 -9.94 1.83
N SER A 44 4.87 -10.90 1.10
CA SER A 44 6.12 -11.56 1.49
C SER A 44 7.36 -10.71 1.22
N GLY A 45 7.38 -9.97 0.11
CA GLY A 45 8.56 -9.22 -0.33
C GLY A 45 8.67 -7.81 0.25
N VAL A 46 7.55 -7.21 0.68
CA VAL A 46 7.51 -5.81 1.14
C VAL A 46 6.97 -5.71 2.57
N ILE A 47 5.74 -6.17 2.81
CA ILE A 47 5.06 -5.95 4.10
C ILE A 47 5.76 -6.69 5.24
N THR A 48 6.03 -7.99 5.07
CA THR A 48 6.66 -8.81 6.11
C THR A 48 8.05 -8.28 6.49
N PRO A 49 8.99 -8.03 5.56
CA PRO A 49 10.32 -7.51 5.91
C PRO A 49 10.28 -6.14 6.62
N ILE A 50 9.33 -5.27 6.25
CA ILE A 50 9.14 -3.99 6.94
C ILE A 50 8.64 -4.22 8.36
N ASN A 51 7.63 -5.07 8.56
CA ASN A 51 7.10 -5.38 9.87
C ASN A 51 8.15 -6.03 10.79
N GLU A 52 8.96 -6.95 10.27
CA GLU A 52 10.07 -7.55 11.03
C GLU A 52 11.06 -6.49 11.53
N ARG A 53 11.39 -5.50 10.70
CA ARG A 53 12.23 -4.37 11.15
C ARG A 53 11.50 -3.47 12.14
N ARG A 54 10.22 -3.15 11.90
CA ARG A 54 9.41 -2.32 12.81
C ARG A 54 9.28 -2.95 14.19
N LEU A 55 9.20 -4.27 14.30
CA LEU A 55 9.11 -4.99 15.57
C LEU A 55 10.38 -4.95 16.41
N LYS A 56 11.54 -4.58 15.83
CA LYS A 56 12.80 -4.36 16.56
C LYS A 56 12.86 -2.98 17.23
N LEU A 57 12.12 -2.00 16.70
CA LEU A 57 12.07 -0.63 17.24
C LEU A 57 11.48 -0.56 18.66
N PRO A 58 10.33 -1.17 19.02
CA PRO A 58 9.83 -1.13 20.39
C PRO A 58 10.72 -1.88 21.38
N LYS A 59 11.64 -2.73 20.89
CA LYS A 59 12.64 -3.41 21.71
C LYS A 59 13.94 -2.61 21.87
N GLY A 60 14.10 -1.49 21.15
CA GLY A 60 15.35 -0.73 21.13
C GLY A 60 16.52 -1.48 20.48
N GLU A 61 16.26 -2.45 19.60
CA GLU A 61 17.29 -3.32 19.00
C GLU A 61 17.87 -2.75 17.69
N GLN A 62 17.32 -1.65 17.18
CA GLN A 62 17.68 -1.09 15.89
C GLN A 62 18.98 -0.26 15.97
N LYS A 63 20.02 -0.69 15.24
CA LYS A 63 21.37 -0.08 15.22
C LYS A 63 21.55 0.95 14.09
N ASN A 64 20.85 2.06 14.20
CA ASN A 64 21.03 3.22 13.32
C ASN A 64 20.69 4.54 14.03
N GLY A 65 20.90 4.57 15.36
CA GLY A 65 20.82 5.80 16.13
C GLY A 65 22.00 6.72 15.87
N LEU A 66 21.92 7.92 16.45
CA LEU A 66 23.03 8.87 16.46
C LEU A 66 24.32 8.19 16.95
N ASP A 67 25.44 8.57 16.36
CA ASP A 67 26.78 8.05 16.67
C ASP A 67 26.93 6.52 16.49
N GLY A 68 26.11 5.91 15.65
CA GLY A 68 26.12 4.45 15.41
C GLY A 68 25.47 3.64 16.51
N GLY A 69 24.79 4.30 17.45
CA GLY A 69 24.09 3.69 18.57
C GLY A 69 22.77 3.01 18.21
N LEU A 70 22.05 2.58 19.25
CA LEU A 70 20.68 2.07 19.13
C LEU A 70 19.68 3.22 19.10
N LEU A 71 18.59 3.06 18.35
CA LEU A 71 17.44 3.95 18.49
C LEU A 71 16.73 3.72 19.83
N PRO A 72 16.14 4.77 20.43
CA PRO A 72 15.31 4.61 21.61
C PRO A 72 14.11 3.70 21.33
N PRO A 73 13.63 2.91 22.32
CA PRO A 73 12.44 2.09 22.18
C PRO A 73 11.21 2.91 21.75
N ALA A 74 10.53 2.47 20.69
CA ALA A 74 9.29 3.09 20.25
C ALA A 74 8.07 2.61 21.05
N THR A 75 7.13 3.51 21.34
CA THR A 75 5.83 3.16 21.94
C THR A 75 4.75 3.03 20.86
N ASN A 76 3.74 2.17 21.10
CA ASN A 76 2.56 2.00 20.24
C ASN A 76 2.86 1.66 18.76
N MET A 77 3.88 0.84 18.50
CA MET A 77 4.21 0.41 17.14
C MET A 77 3.18 -0.61 16.61
N THR A 78 2.48 -0.27 15.52
CA THR A 78 1.52 -1.15 14.85
C THR A 78 2.11 -1.86 13.64
N LEU A 79 1.52 -3.01 13.27
CA LEU A 79 1.86 -3.75 12.06
C LEU A 79 1.20 -3.11 10.83
N LEU A 80 1.97 -3.03 9.74
CA LEU A 80 1.44 -2.72 8.43
C LEU A 80 0.64 -3.92 7.92
N THR A 81 -0.47 -3.63 7.26
CA THR A 81 -1.32 -4.62 6.61
C THR A 81 -1.62 -4.16 5.20
N LEU A 82 -1.87 -5.11 4.30
CA LEU A 82 -2.44 -4.79 3.00
C LEU A 82 -3.86 -4.25 3.24
N ILE A 83 -4.25 -3.19 2.53
CA ILE A 83 -5.62 -2.68 2.61
C ILE A 83 -6.52 -3.65 1.84
N ASP A 84 -7.09 -4.61 2.54
CA ASP A 84 -8.21 -5.40 2.05
C ASP A 84 -9.48 -4.60 2.27
N ARG A 85 -9.88 -3.78 1.28
CA ARG A 85 -11.25 -3.27 1.30
C ARG A 85 -12.18 -4.45 0.94
N PRO A 86 -13.15 -4.81 1.79
CA PRO A 86 -14.20 -5.71 1.35
C PRO A 86 -14.87 -5.04 0.15
N ILE A 87 -15.01 -5.79 -0.94
CA ILE A 87 -15.90 -5.42 -2.04
C ILE A 87 -17.26 -5.22 -1.38
N MET A 88 -17.70 -3.97 -1.21
CA MET A 88 -19.11 -3.72 -0.96
C MET A 88 -19.81 -4.21 -2.23
N ASN A 89 -20.32 -5.43 -2.18
CA ASN A 89 -21.25 -5.95 -3.17
C ASN A 89 -22.46 -5.00 -3.17
N LEU A 90 -22.45 -4.03 -4.08
CA LEU A 90 -23.63 -3.30 -4.48
C LEU A 90 -24.48 -4.32 -5.26
N SER A 91 -25.49 -4.84 -4.56
CA SER A 91 -26.62 -5.55 -5.14
C SER A 91 -27.62 -4.56 -5.72
#